data_AF-A0A353DR96-F1
#
_entry.id   AF-A0A353DR96-F1
#
_cell.length_a   1.000
_cell.length_b   1.000
_cell.length_c   1.000
_cell.angle_alpha   90.00
_cell.angle_beta   90.00
_cell.angle_gamma   90.00
#
_symmetry.space_group_name_H-M   'P 1'
#
loop_
_entity.id
_entity.type
_entity.pdbx_description
1 polymer ?
#
loop_
_entity_poly.entity_id
_entity_poly.type
_entity_poly.pdbx_seq_one_letter_code
_entity_poly.pdbx_strand_id
1 'polypeptide(L)'
;MATSSGNILLIQSGGCTPVINSTLAGLIENGQTLFPQSRIYGGIHGIEGVIDGKILDITELSNSQLKSLAKMPGAALGSSRHKLLPNNIEPLLKTLRTHNIRILHIIGGNDSAATGLSVSGAARADKYELQVINLPKTIDNDIVLSDHSPGYGSAARFISQATFGVGRDAEAMGINSPICILEVMGRDSGWLAAASSFYKKTDHDAPHFIGIPEVIFSEETFMISIETAYRSYGYAVAVVSEKIRSKKGSLGS
;
A
#
# COMPACT_ATOMS: atom_id res chain seq x y z
N MET A 1 32.42 3.48 13.08
CA MET A 1 32.71 2.20 12.41
C MET A 1 32.65 2.45 10.92
N ALA A 2 33.77 2.34 10.21
CA ALA A 2 33.79 2.48 8.76
C ALA A 2 33.17 1.20 8.17
N THR A 3 31.90 1.27 7.79
CA THR A 3 31.22 0.19 7.07
C THR A 3 31.95 -0.03 5.75
N SER A 4 32.33 -1.27 5.46
CA SER A 4 32.85 -1.66 4.15
C SER A 4 31.96 -1.12 3.02
N SER A 5 32.54 -0.76 1.88
CA SER A 5 31.85 -0.26 0.69
C SER A 5 30.85 -1.29 0.13
N GLY A 6 29.67 -1.34 0.73
CA GLY A 6 28.60 -2.28 0.44
C GLY A 6 27.57 -1.68 -0.49
N ASN A 7 26.97 -2.53 -1.32
CA ASN A 7 25.94 -2.12 -2.26
C ASN A 7 24.55 -2.09 -1.60
N ILE A 8 23.64 -1.36 -2.22
CA ILE A 8 22.28 -1.13 -1.76
C ILE A 8 21.33 -1.93 -2.65
N LEU A 9 20.37 -2.63 -2.05
CA LEU A 9 19.28 -3.31 -2.76
C LEU A 9 17.94 -2.72 -2.35
N LEU A 10 17.13 -2.38 -3.34
CA LEU A 10 15.78 -1.82 -3.18
C LEU A 10 14.76 -2.84 -3.69
N ILE A 11 13.74 -3.13 -2.89
CA ILE A 11 12.60 -3.96 -3.33
C ILE A 11 11.27 -3.28 -3.02
N GLN A 12 10.28 -3.51 -3.89
CA GLN A 12 8.88 -3.12 -3.69
C GLN A 12 8.06 -4.37 -3.38
N SER A 13 7.19 -4.31 -2.37
CA SER A 13 6.47 -5.48 -1.85
C SER A 13 5.00 -5.18 -1.51
N GLY A 14 4.13 -6.17 -1.69
CA GLY A 14 2.70 -6.08 -1.43
C GLY A 14 1.89 -5.34 -2.51
N GLY A 15 0.70 -4.86 -2.16
CA GLY A 15 -0.14 -4.08 -3.08
C GLY A 15 0.51 -2.75 -3.48
N CYS A 16 0.47 -2.42 -4.77
CA CYS A 16 0.98 -1.17 -5.31
C CYS A 16 0.20 0.03 -4.74
N THR A 17 0.87 1.20 -4.67
CA THR A 17 0.23 2.46 -4.30
C THR A 17 0.54 3.53 -5.36
N PRO A 18 -0.24 4.63 -5.43
CA PRO A 18 0.04 5.70 -6.38
C PRO A 18 1.40 6.39 -6.22
N VAL A 19 2.07 6.21 -5.06
CA VAL A 19 3.29 6.94 -4.68
C VAL A 19 4.46 6.02 -4.30
N ILE A 20 4.33 4.70 -4.47
CA ILE A 20 5.40 3.75 -4.11
C ILE A 20 6.69 4.02 -4.88
N ASN A 21 6.60 4.49 -6.14
CA ASN A 21 7.75 4.87 -6.94
C ASN A 21 8.38 6.20 -6.50
N SER A 22 7.64 7.07 -5.83
CA SER A 22 8.22 8.30 -5.26
C SER A 22 9.19 7.96 -4.13
N THR A 23 8.89 6.95 -3.31
CA THR A 23 9.83 6.42 -2.29
C THR A 23 11.06 5.80 -2.97
N LEU A 24 10.85 4.98 -4.00
CA LEU A 24 11.94 4.36 -4.76
C LEU A 24 12.88 5.41 -5.37
N ALA A 25 12.33 6.42 -6.05
CA ALA A 25 13.10 7.50 -6.65
C ALA A 25 13.91 8.28 -5.59
N GLY A 26 13.30 8.60 -4.44
CA GLY A 26 14.00 9.28 -3.34
C GLY A 26 15.15 8.46 -2.76
N LEU A 27 14.99 7.14 -2.64
CA LEU A 27 16.08 6.26 -2.20
C LEU A 27 17.22 6.20 -3.21
N ILE A 28 16.92 6.16 -4.51
CA ILE A 28 17.96 6.14 -5.56
C ILE A 28 18.70 7.48 -5.57
N GLU A 29 18.00 8.61 -5.57
CA GLU A 29 18.59 9.96 -5.57
C GLU A 29 19.53 10.16 -4.36
N ASN A 30 19.06 9.80 -3.16
CA ASN A 30 19.87 9.91 -1.95
C ASN A 30 21.00 8.88 -1.93
N GLY A 31 20.79 7.68 -2.46
CA GLY A 31 21.83 6.67 -2.61
C GLY A 31 22.98 7.14 -3.49
N GLN A 32 22.66 7.70 -4.67
CA GLN A 32 23.64 8.28 -5.60
C GLN A 32 24.44 9.42 -4.96
N THR A 33 23.79 10.23 -4.14
CA THR A 33 24.39 11.42 -3.51
C THR A 33 25.24 11.08 -2.29
N LEU A 34 24.71 10.26 -1.37
CA LEU A 34 25.33 9.96 -0.08
C LEU A 34 26.31 8.79 -0.17
N PHE A 35 26.13 7.88 -1.12
CA PHE A 35 26.94 6.69 -1.31
C PHE A 35 27.45 6.55 -2.76
N PRO A 36 28.18 7.54 -3.30
CA PRO A 36 28.57 7.58 -4.72
C PRO A 36 29.48 6.42 -5.17
N GLN A 37 30.07 5.69 -4.24
CA GLN A 37 30.92 4.52 -4.51
C GLN A 37 30.15 3.18 -4.45
N SER A 38 28.86 3.21 -4.10
CA SER A 38 28.03 2.02 -3.96
C SER A 38 27.15 1.83 -5.20
N ARG A 39 26.95 0.58 -5.60
CA ARG A 39 25.94 0.23 -6.59
C ARG A 39 24.57 0.17 -5.93
N ILE A 40 23.54 0.59 -6.67
CA ILE A 40 22.15 0.51 -6.27
C ILE A 40 21.46 -0.50 -7.18
N TYR A 41 20.95 -1.57 -6.59
CA TYR A 41 20.24 -2.63 -7.28
C TYR A 41 18.74 -2.56 -6.98
N GLY A 42 17.92 -2.95 -7.96
CA GLY A 42 16.48 -3.17 -7.82
C GLY A 42 16.15 -4.66 -7.95
N GLY A 43 15.46 -5.24 -6.96
CA GLY A 43 14.95 -6.61 -7.05
C GLY A 43 13.64 -6.66 -7.84
N ILE A 44 13.62 -7.42 -8.93
CA ILE A 44 12.45 -7.53 -9.80
C ILE A 44 11.37 -8.37 -9.11
N HIS A 45 10.12 -7.89 -9.08
CA HIS A 45 9.01 -8.55 -8.39
C HIS A 45 9.29 -8.83 -6.89
N GLY A 46 9.91 -7.87 -6.19
CA GLY A 46 10.09 -7.94 -4.75
C GLY A 46 11.11 -9.00 -4.31
N ILE A 47 10.86 -9.62 -3.15
CA ILE A 47 11.82 -10.59 -2.56
C ILE A 47 11.99 -11.86 -3.41
N GLU A 48 10.95 -12.22 -4.17
CA GLU A 48 10.93 -13.39 -5.03
C GLU A 48 11.98 -13.31 -6.14
N GLY A 49 12.10 -12.17 -6.81
CA GLY A 49 13.18 -12.01 -7.79
C GLY A 49 14.56 -11.99 -7.17
N VAL A 50 14.71 -11.51 -5.93
CA VAL A 50 16.02 -11.59 -5.25
C VAL A 50 16.41 -13.04 -4.96
N ILE A 51 15.45 -13.87 -4.53
CA ILE A 51 15.63 -15.32 -4.33
C ILE A 51 16.06 -15.98 -5.66
N ASP A 52 15.46 -15.55 -6.78
CA ASP A 52 15.78 -16.04 -8.13
C ASP A 52 17.05 -15.42 -8.76
N GLY A 53 17.72 -14.49 -8.08
CA GLY A 53 18.87 -13.74 -8.62
C GLY A 53 18.50 -12.72 -9.71
N LYS A 54 17.23 -12.39 -9.88
CA LYS A 54 16.70 -11.38 -10.81
C LYS A 54 16.80 -9.98 -10.19
N ILE A 55 17.99 -9.40 -10.24
CA ILE A 55 18.24 -8.02 -9.81
C ILE A 55 18.78 -7.17 -10.97
N LEU A 56 18.43 -5.88 -10.97
CA LEU A 56 18.82 -4.91 -11.98
C LEU A 56 19.73 -3.84 -11.37
N ASP A 57 20.83 -3.47 -12.03
CA ASP A 57 21.62 -2.30 -11.65
C ASP A 57 20.86 -1.02 -12.08
N ILE A 58 20.49 -0.20 -11.09
CA ILE A 58 19.75 1.05 -11.26
C ILE A 58 20.55 2.24 -10.70
N THR A 59 21.88 2.10 -10.64
CA THR A 59 22.78 3.10 -10.05
C THR A 59 22.75 4.43 -10.79
N GLU A 60 22.68 4.43 -12.12
CA GLU A 60 22.87 5.63 -12.96
C GLU A 60 21.57 6.14 -13.57
N LEU A 61 20.57 6.46 -12.73
CA LEU A 61 19.39 7.20 -13.17
C LEU A 61 19.64 8.70 -13.13
N SER A 62 19.39 9.39 -14.24
CA SER A 62 19.42 10.85 -14.32
C SER A 62 18.28 11.50 -13.53
N ASN A 63 18.44 12.78 -13.17
CA ASN A 63 17.41 13.56 -12.48
C ASN A 63 16.06 13.59 -13.23
N SER A 64 16.07 13.57 -14.57
CA SER A 64 14.84 13.51 -15.36
C SER A 64 14.17 12.14 -15.26
N GLN A 65 14.94 11.04 -15.30
CA GLN A 65 14.43 9.68 -15.10
C GLN A 65 13.86 9.50 -13.69
N LEU A 66 14.53 10.02 -12.65
CA LEU A 66 14.04 9.96 -11.27
C LEU A 66 12.73 10.73 -11.09
N LYS A 67 12.61 11.92 -11.69
CA LYS A 67 11.36 12.70 -11.67
C LYS A 67 10.23 11.99 -12.41
N SER A 68 10.53 11.30 -13.51
CA SER A 68 9.55 10.49 -14.23
C SER A 68 9.12 9.29 -13.39
N LEU A 69 10.08 8.55 -12.82
CA LEU A 69 9.84 7.41 -11.93
C LEU A 69 8.93 7.80 -10.77
N ALA A 70 9.22 8.92 -10.10
CA ALA A 70 8.45 9.39 -8.96
C ALA A 70 6.97 9.68 -9.27
N LYS A 71 6.61 9.89 -10.55
CA LYS A 71 5.24 10.17 -11.03
C LYS A 71 4.56 8.95 -11.66
N MET A 72 5.29 7.86 -11.90
CA MET A 72 4.72 6.65 -12.50
C MET A 72 3.83 5.94 -11.47
N PRO A 73 2.59 5.58 -11.81
CA PRO A 73 1.76 4.73 -10.96
C PRO A 73 2.28 3.29 -10.94
N GLY A 74 1.83 2.50 -9.96
CA GLY A 74 2.24 1.11 -9.81
C GLY A 74 3.63 0.96 -9.19
N ALA A 75 4.18 -0.26 -9.19
CA ALA A 75 5.52 -0.56 -8.71
C ALA A 75 6.47 -0.76 -9.90
N ALA A 76 7.43 0.14 -10.11
CA ALA A 76 8.32 0.11 -11.26
C ALA A 76 9.25 -1.12 -11.30
N LEU A 77 9.63 -1.65 -10.14
CA LEU A 77 10.38 -2.91 -10.04
C LEU A 77 9.47 -4.15 -10.10
N GLY A 78 8.16 -3.96 -10.21
CA GLY A 78 7.18 -4.98 -9.88
C GLY A 78 7.10 -5.23 -8.37
N SER A 79 6.07 -5.97 -7.95
CA SER A 79 5.87 -6.33 -6.56
C SER A 79 5.48 -7.80 -6.44
N SER A 80 5.71 -8.39 -5.27
CA SER A 80 5.27 -9.75 -4.93
C SER A 80 4.62 -9.78 -3.54
N ARG A 81 3.75 -10.77 -3.35
CA ARG A 81 3.14 -11.15 -2.06
C ARG A 81 3.76 -12.43 -1.48
N HIS A 82 4.87 -12.90 -2.07
CA HIS A 82 5.57 -14.10 -1.63
C HIS A 82 6.01 -13.97 -0.17
N LYS A 83 5.65 -14.96 0.65
CA LYS A 83 6.13 -15.08 2.02
C LYS A 83 7.47 -15.81 2.02
N LEU A 84 8.44 -15.28 2.75
CA LEU A 84 9.75 -15.89 2.86
C LEU A 84 9.66 -17.25 3.58
N LEU A 85 10.03 -18.33 2.91
CA LEU A 85 10.07 -19.68 3.45
C LEU A 85 11.51 -20.09 3.82
N PRO A 86 11.72 -21.10 4.70
CA PRO A 86 13.05 -21.51 5.11
C PRO A 86 13.98 -21.92 3.96
N ASN A 87 13.44 -22.59 2.93
CA ASN A 87 14.19 -22.98 1.73
C ASN A 87 14.55 -21.80 0.80
N ASN A 88 14.01 -20.60 1.04
CA ASN A 88 14.36 -19.40 0.29
C ASN A 88 15.57 -18.65 0.88
N ILE A 89 15.99 -18.98 2.10
CA ILE A 89 17.04 -18.23 2.81
C ILE A 89 18.41 -18.37 2.16
N GLU A 90 18.85 -19.59 1.83
CA GLU A 90 20.16 -19.78 1.19
C GLU A 90 20.25 -19.09 -0.16
N PRO A 91 19.28 -19.23 -1.09
CA PRO A 91 19.33 -18.55 -2.38
C PRO A 91 19.31 -17.03 -2.24
N LEU A 92 18.51 -16.50 -1.30
CA LEU A 92 18.49 -15.09 -0.97
C LEU A 92 19.86 -14.59 -0.51
N LEU A 93 20.47 -15.25 0.48
CA LEU A 93 21.79 -14.86 1.01
C LEU A 93 22.87 -15.00 -0.07
N LYS A 94 22.78 -16.01 -0.93
CA LYS A 94 23.67 -16.17 -2.09
C LYS A 94 23.60 -14.95 -3.00
N THR A 95 22.41 -14.51 -3.41
CA THR A 95 22.25 -13.30 -4.23
C THR A 95 22.83 -12.07 -3.52
N LEU A 96 22.54 -11.88 -2.22
CA LEU A 96 23.07 -10.74 -1.46
C LEU A 96 24.61 -10.73 -1.44
N ARG A 97 25.24 -11.89 -1.19
CA ARG A 97 26.70 -12.02 -1.19
C ARG A 97 27.32 -11.79 -2.57
N THR A 98 26.74 -12.37 -3.62
CA THR A 98 27.23 -12.24 -5.00
C THR A 98 27.31 -10.78 -5.44
N HIS A 99 26.38 -9.93 -4.97
CA HIS A 99 26.35 -8.51 -5.29
C HIS A 99 26.89 -7.61 -4.17
N ASN A 100 27.52 -8.18 -3.13
CA ASN A 100 28.01 -7.46 -1.95
C ASN A 100 26.97 -6.49 -1.36
N ILE A 101 25.71 -6.91 -1.29
CA ILE A 101 24.62 -6.09 -0.74
C ILE A 101 24.76 -6.02 0.78
N ARG A 102 24.92 -4.80 1.31
CA ARG A 102 25.01 -4.55 2.76
C ARG A 102 23.82 -3.79 3.31
N ILE A 103 23.01 -3.18 2.45
CA ILE A 103 21.78 -2.49 2.82
C ILE A 103 20.63 -3.00 1.96
N LEU A 104 19.59 -3.53 2.60
CA LEU A 104 18.33 -3.92 1.96
C LEU A 104 17.22 -2.98 2.40
N HIS A 105 16.69 -2.20 1.48
CA HIS A 105 15.48 -1.40 1.66
C HIS A 105 14.26 -2.15 1.13
N ILE A 106 13.24 -2.29 1.98
CA ILE A 106 11.98 -2.95 1.63
C ILE A 106 10.87 -1.91 1.67
N ILE A 107 10.32 -1.54 0.52
CA ILE A 107 9.20 -0.61 0.40
C ILE A 107 7.90 -1.42 0.47
N GLY A 108 7.24 -1.44 1.62
CA GLY A 108 6.17 -2.38 1.88
C GLY A 108 5.36 -2.14 3.16
N GLY A 109 4.35 -2.98 3.35
CA GLY A 109 3.44 -2.92 4.50
C GLY A 109 3.89 -3.80 5.67
N ASN A 110 2.94 -4.16 6.54
CA ASN A 110 3.17 -4.99 7.72
C ASN A 110 3.85 -6.35 7.40
N ASP A 111 3.36 -7.08 6.39
CA ASP A 111 3.96 -8.36 5.96
C ASP A 111 5.40 -8.20 5.45
N SER A 112 5.69 -7.07 4.80
CA SER A 112 7.02 -6.74 4.30
C SER A 112 8.00 -6.44 5.44
N ALA A 113 7.53 -5.80 6.51
CA ALA A 113 8.32 -5.58 7.73
C ALA A 113 8.66 -6.92 8.42
N ALA A 114 7.69 -7.85 8.51
CA ALA A 114 7.93 -9.20 9.03
C ALA A 114 8.94 -9.99 8.19
N THR A 115 8.87 -9.84 6.86
CA THR A 115 9.86 -10.38 5.93
C THR A 115 11.25 -9.80 6.22
N GLY A 116 11.35 -8.47 6.38
CA GLY A 116 12.61 -7.80 6.70
C GLY A 116 13.24 -8.29 8.01
N LEU A 117 12.43 -8.51 9.05
CA LEU A 117 12.89 -9.09 10.31
C LEU A 117 13.47 -10.49 10.11
N SER A 118 12.80 -11.32 9.31
CA SER A 118 13.23 -12.69 9.01
C SER A 118 14.55 -12.70 8.22
N VAL A 119 14.69 -11.83 7.22
CA VAL A 119 15.93 -11.67 6.45
C VAL A 119 17.09 -11.20 7.35
N SER A 120 16.85 -10.22 8.22
CA SER A 120 17.86 -9.73 9.16
C SER A 120 18.32 -10.82 10.13
N GLY A 121 17.38 -11.62 10.66
CA GLY A 121 17.69 -12.76 11.53
C GLY A 121 18.54 -13.82 10.81
N ALA A 122 18.18 -14.17 9.57
CA ALA A 122 18.93 -15.12 8.76
C ALA A 122 20.35 -14.64 8.45
N ALA A 123 20.51 -13.37 8.03
CA ALA A 123 21.82 -12.78 7.79
C ALA A 123 22.70 -12.80 9.05
N ARG A 124 22.12 -12.49 10.22
CA ARG A 124 22.84 -12.55 11.50
C ARG A 124 23.30 -13.97 11.85
N ALA A 125 22.43 -14.97 11.68
CA ALA A 125 22.77 -16.37 11.93
C ALA A 125 23.92 -16.85 11.03
N ASP A 126 23.96 -16.35 9.80
CA ASP A 126 24.99 -16.64 8.80
C ASP A 126 26.26 -15.77 8.96
N LYS A 127 26.30 -14.85 9.94
CA LYS A 127 27.37 -13.86 10.14
C LYS A 127 27.60 -12.96 8.92
N TYR A 128 26.55 -12.74 8.13
CA TYR A 128 26.54 -11.80 7.02
C TYR A 128 26.13 -10.42 7.50
N GLU A 129 27.04 -9.44 7.43
CA GLU A 129 26.73 -8.05 7.76
C GLU A 129 25.73 -7.48 6.74
N LEU A 130 24.48 -7.31 7.17
CA LEU A 130 23.38 -6.77 6.39
C LEU A 130 22.49 -5.90 7.27
N GLN A 131 22.27 -4.66 6.84
CA GLN A 131 21.26 -3.78 7.38
C GLN A 131 19.96 -3.94 6.60
N VAL A 132 18.85 -4.19 7.28
CA VAL A 132 17.52 -4.28 6.67
C VAL A 132 16.66 -3.13 7.18
N ILE A 133 16.10 -2.35 6.26
CA ILE A 133 15.33 -1.14 6.57
C ILE A 133 13.98 -1.26 5.85
N ASN A 134 12.89 -1.24 6.62
CA ASN A 134 11.54 -1.22 6.07
C ASN A 134 11.07 0.23 5.87
N LEU A 135 10.51 0.52 4.69
CA LEU A 135 9.95 1.81 4.33
C LEU A 135 8.43 1.62 4.24
N PRO A 136 7.65 2.26 5.14
CA PRO A 136 6.23 2.00 5.26
C PRO A 136 5.49 2.37 3.97
N LYS A 137 4.64 1.46 3.52
CA LYS A 137 3.76 1.63 2.36
C LYS A 137 2.46 0.87 2.60
N THR A 138 1.36 1.59 2.72
CA THR A 138 0.01 1.01 2.81
C THR A 138 -1.01 2.09 2.44
N ILE A 139 -2.08 1.69 1.75
CA ILE A 139 -3.24 2.57 1.55
C ILE A 139 -4.22 2.45 2.73
N ASP A 140 -4.12 1.38 3.52
CA ASP A 140 -5.01 1.11 4.65
C ASP A 140 -4.67 1.97 5.88
N ASN A 141 -3.59 2.75 5.84
CA ASN A 141 -3.10 3.60 6.93
C ASN A 141 -2.99 2.87 8.29
N ASP A 142 -2.53 1.63 8.26
CA ASP A 142 -2.56 0.67 9.38
C ASP A 142 -1.17 0.36 9.95
N ILE A 143 -0.16 1.17 9.65
CA ILE A 143 1.18 1.03 10.25
C ILE A 143 1.17 1.66 11.64
N VAL A 144 1.46 0.85 12.66
CA VAL A 144 1.59 1.31 14.04
C VAL A 144 2.66 2.41 14.18
N LEU A 145 2.44 3.35 15.10
CA LEU A 145 3.32 4.50 15.38
C LEU A 145 3.41 5.54 14.24
N SER A 146 2.72 5.32 13.12
CA SER A 146 2.59 6.29 12.04
C SER A 146 1.23 6.97 12.10
N ASP A 147 1.20 8.27 11.88
CA ASP A 147 -0.04 9.03 11.70
C ASP A 147 -0.59 8.84 10.27
N HIS A 148 0.28 8.95 9.26
CA HIS A 148 -0.05 8.76 7.85
C HIS A 148 0.99 7.90 7.12
N SER A 149 0.50 6.92 6.37
CA SER A 149 1.30 6.03 5.54
C SER A 149 1.38 6.49 4.09
N PRO A 150 2.54 6.38 3.42
CA PRO A 150 2.68 6.63 2.00
C PRO A 150 1.70 5.81 1.15
N GLY A 151 0.84 6.50 0.42
CA GLY A 151 -0.22 5.92 -0.43
C GLY A 151 -1.63 6.25 0.04
N TYR A 152 -1.87 6.29 1.35
CA TYR A 152 -3.19 6.54 1.93
C TYR A 152 -3.80 7.85 1.45
N GLY A 153 -3.10 8.99 1.57
CA GLY A 153 -3.66 10.29 1.21
C GLY A 153 -4.12 10.38 -0.26
N SER A 154 -3.43 9.71 -1.18
CA SER A 154 -3.85 9.65 -2.59
C SER A 154 -5.10 8.79 -2.78
N ALA A 155 -5.18 7.64 -2.11
CA ALA A 155 -6.33 6.74 -2.15
C ALA A 155 -7.56 7.37 -1.49
N ALA A 156 -7.39 7.98 -0.32
CA ALA A 156 -8.41 8.73 0.40
C ALA A 156 -9.01 9.82 -0.49
N ARG A 157 -8.17 10.67 -1.09
CA ARG A 157 -8.64 11.73 -2.01
C ARG A 157 -9.45 11.16 -3.17
N PHE A 158 -8.99 10.08 -3.79
CA PHE A 158 -9.70 9.44 -4.88
C PHE A 158 -11.09 8.94 -4.43
N ILE A 159 -11.16 8.26 -3.29
CA ILE A 159 -12.43 7.73 -2.74
C ILE A 159 -13.39 8.87 -2.39
N SER A 160 -12.91 9.95 -1.78
CA SER A 160 -13.73 11.13 -1.50
C SER A 160 -14.34 11.71 -2.79
N GLN A 161 -13.52 11.87 -3.83
CA GLN A 161 -13.97 12.41 -5.12
C GLN A 161 -14.94 11.48 -5.83
N ALA A 162 -14.68 10.17 -5.83
CA ALA A 162 -15.56 9.16 -6.41
C ALA A 162 -16.91 9.13 -5.70
N THR A 163 -16.91 9.13 -4.36
CA THR A 163 -18.15 9.13 -3.55
C THR A 163 -18.98 10.38 -3.81
N PHE A 164 -18.34 11.54 -3.87
CA PHE A 164 -19.01 12.80 -4.21
C PHE A 164 -19.64 12.76 -5.62
N GLY A 165 -18.88 12.30 -6.62
CA GLY A 165 -19.35 12.21 -8.01
C GLY A 165 -20.52 11.25 -8.16
N VAL A 166 -20.43 10.06 -7.54
CA VAL A 166 -21.50 9.05 -7.54
C VAL A 166 -22.73 9.54 -6.80
N GLY A 167 -22.57 10.30 -5.71
CA GLY A 167 -23.70 10.95 -5.03
C GLY A 167 -24.44 11.93 -5.93
N ARG A 168 -23.71 12.79 -6.65
CA ARG A 168 -24.31 13.75 -7.60
C ARG A 168 -24.99 13.06 -8.78
N ASP A 169 -24.43 11.94 -9.25
CA ASP A 169 -25.04 11.13 -10.31
C ASP A 169 -26.36 10.48 -9.85
N ALA A 170 -26.34 9.81 -8.70
CA ALA A 170 -27.54 9.17 -8.12
C ALA A 170 -28.66 10.19 -7.83
N GLU A 171 -28.30 11.37 -7.32
CA GLU A 171 -29.22 12.49 -7.12
C GLU A 171 -29.86 12.95 -8.43
N ALA A 172 -29.06 13.13 -9.49
CA ALA A 172 -29.54 13.59 -10.79
C ALA A 172 -30.40 12.54 -11.53
N MET A 173 -30.05 11.25 -11.41
CA MET A 173 -30.80 10.16 -12.03
C MET A 173 -32.17 9.92 -11.38
N GLY A 174 -32.34 10.34 -10.12
CA GLY A 174 -33.58 10.22 -9.37
C GLY A 174 -34.12 8.79 -9.41
N ILE A 175 -35.41 8.63 -9.72
CA ILE A 175 -36.10 7.34 -9.70
C ILE A 175 -35.48 6.26 -10.61
N ASN A 176 -34.67 6.63 -11.61
CA ASN A 176 -34.09 5.68 -12.54
C ASN A 176 -32.88 4.92 -11.96
N SER A 177 -32.14 5.54 -11.03
CA SER A 177 -30.98 4.91 -10.37
C SER A 177 -30.63 5.62 -9.04
N PRO A 178 -31.52 5.60 -8.03
CA PRO A 178 -31.38 6.43 -6.85
C PRO A 178 -30.41 5.89 -5.80
N ILE A 179 -29.99 4.62 -5.89
CA ILE A 179 -29.18 3.96 -4.86
C ILE A 179 -27.88 3.47 -5.47
N CYS A 180 -26.76 3.87 -4.87
CA CYS A 180 -25.44 3.37 -5.24
C CYS A 180 -24.69 2.79 -4.03
N ILE A 181 -23.94 1.71 -4.26
CA ILE A 181 -23.08 1.09 -3.25
C ILE A 181 -21.66 1.06 -3.82
N LEU A 182 -20.73 1.67 -3.10
CA LEU A 182 -19.32 1.72 -3.43
C LEU A 182 -18.54 0.80 -2.50
N GLU A 183 -17.96 -0.26 -3.08
CA GLU A 183 -16.98 -1.07 -2.37
C GLU A 183 -15.60 -0.40 -2.45
N VAL A 184 -14.92 -0.29 -1.31
CA VAL A 184 -13.57 0.27 -1.20
C VAL A 184 -12.64 -0.69 -0.49
N MET A 185 -11.33 -0.56 -0.72
CA MET A 185 -10.32 -1.31 0.03
C MET A 185 -10.37 -0.98 1.53
N GLY A 186 -9.83 -1.87 2.35
CA GLY A 186 -9.82 -1.72 3.80
C GLY A 186 -10.08 -3.05 4.48
N ARG A 187 -9.02 -3.86 4.62
CA ARG A 187 -9.13 -5.22 5.15
C ARG A 187 -9.45 -5.25 6.64
N ASP A 188 -8.61 -4.54 7.40
CA ASP A 188 -8.63 -4.56 8.86
C ASP A 188 -8.89 -3.16 9.45
N SER A 189 -8.87 -2.13 8.59
CA SER A 189 -9.12 -0.73 8.96
C SER A 189 -10.10 -0.05 8.00
N GLY A 190 -10.88 0.87 8.54
CA GLY A 190 -11.94 1.63 7.85
C GLY A 190 -11.49 2.98 7.32
N TRP A 191 -10.20 3.33 7.36
CA TRP A 191 -9.71 4.68 7.01
C TRP A 191 -10.13 5.14 5.61
N LEU A 192 -10.08 4.25 4.62
CA LEU A 192 -10.47 4.55 3.24
C LEU A 192 -11.98 4.77 3.10
N ALA A 193 -12.79 3.94 3.74
CA ALA A 193 -14.24 4.11 3.77
C ALA A 193 -14.63 5.38 4.53
N ALA A 194 -13.95 5.69 5.64
CA ALA A 194 -14.16 6.94 6.38
C ALA A 194 -13.79 8.18 5.55
N ALA A 195 -12.72 8.13 4.75
CA ALA A 195 -12.33 9.24 3.88
C ALA A 195 -13.40 9.61 2.85
N SER A 196 -14.35 8.71 2.54
CA SER A 196 -15.45 9.00 1.62
C SER A 196 -16.34 10.17 2.07
N SER A 197 -16.42 10.44 3.38
CA SER A 197 -17.23 11.55 3.91
C SER A 197 -16.56 12.93 3.81
N PHE A 198 -15.35 13.03 3.26
CA PHE A 198 -14.58 14.27 3.25
C PHE A 198 -15.32 15.46 2.62
N TYR A 199 -16.12 15.22 1.57
CA TYR A 199 -16.91 16.27 0.90
C TYR A 199 -18.35 16.42 1.43
N LYS A 200 -18.76 15.60 2.41
CA LYS A 200 -20.10 15.68 3.01
C LYS A 200 -20.20 16.96 3.85
N LYS A 201 -21.15 17.85 3.52
CA LYS A 201 -21.40 19.09 4.26
C LYS A 201 -22.67 19.01 5.11
N THR A 202 -23.66 18.29 4.61
CA THR A 202 -24.98 18.12 5.23
C THR A 202 -25.42 16.66 5.17
N ASP A 203 -26.50 16.33 5.88
CA ASP A 203 -27.05 14.97 5.86
C ASP A 203 -27.56 14.56 4.48
N HIS A 204 -27.93 15.53 3.63
CA HIS A 204 -28.30 15.33 2.23
C HIS A 204 -27.14 14.87 1.34
N ASP A 205 -25.88 15.16 1.67
CA ASP A 205 -24.74 14.81 0.82
C ASP A 205 -24.30 13.35 1.03
N ALA A 206 -23.92 12.66 -0.04
CA ALA A 206 -23.27 11.35 0.06
C ALA A 206 -21.95 11.41 0.85
N PRO A 207 -21.56 10.32 1.56
CA PRO A 207 -22.31 9.08 1.73
C PRO A 207 -23.39 9.17 2.82
N HIS A 208 -24.37 8.28 2.74
CA HIS A 208 -25.46 8.12 3.70
C HIS A 208 -25.26 6.91 4.63
N PHE A 209 -24.39 5.98 4.25
CA PHE A 209 -23.95 4.87 5.07
C PHE A 209 -22.46 4.61 4.85
N ILE A 210 -21.71 4.35 5.93
CA ILE A 210 -20.32 3.94 5.89
C ILE A 210 -20.16 2.63 6.66
N GLY A 211 -19.79 1.56 5.97
CA GLY A 211 -19.49 0.26 6.56
C GLY A 211 -17.99 0.03 6.66
N ILE A 212 -17.49 -0.21 7.87
CA ILE A 212 -16.05 -0.40 8.18
C ILE A 212 -15.79 -1.74 8.88
N PRO A 213 -14.59 -2.34 8.74
CA PRO A 213 -14.27 -3.64 9.35
C PRO A 213 -14.28 -3.63 10.89
N GLU A 214 -14.15 -2.47 11.52
CA GLU A 214 -14.16 -2.29 12.97
C GLU A 214 -15.55 -2.44 13.59
N VAL A 215 -16.62 -2.27 12.80
CA VAL A 215 -18.01 -2.32 13.26
C VAL A 215 -18.70 -3.55 12.68
N ILE A 216 -19.40 -4.30 13.53
CA ILE A 216 -20.19 -5.44 13.07
C ILE A 216 -21.34 -4.94 12.19
N PHE A 217 -21.32 -5.36 10.93
CA PHE A 217 -22.33 -5.05 9.95
C PHE A 217 -23.70 -5.62 10.38
N SER A 218 -24.69 -4.74 10.32
CA SER A 218 -26.10 -5.03 10.58
C SER A 218 -26.88 -4.70 9.32
N GLU A 219 -27.43 -5.73 8.68
CA GLU A 219 -28.26 -5.56 7.47
C GLU A 219 -29.48 -4.69 7.77
N GLU A 220 -30.08 -4.84 8.95
CA GLU A 220 -31.19 -4.00 9.41
C GLU A 220 -30.79 -2.52 9.48
N THR A 221 -29.65 -2.21 10.10
CA THR A 221 -29.17 -0.82 10.22
C THR A 221 -28.84 -0.24 8.85
N PHE A 222 -28.19 -1.03 7.99
CA PHE A 222 -27.91 -0.64 6.61
C PHE A 222 -29.20 -0.29 5.84
N MET A 223 -30.20 -1.18 5.88
CA MET A 223 -31.48 -0.99 5.19
C MET A 223 -32.20 0.26 5.71
N ILE A 224 -32.23 0.47 7.03
CA ILE A 224 -32.82 1.67 7.64
C ILE A 224 -32.12 2.94 7.16
N SER A 225 -30.78 2.96 7.14
CA SER A 225 -30.01 4.13 6.69
C SER A 225 -30.29 4.47 5.22
N ILE A 226 -30.31 3.46 4.34
CA ILE A 226 -30.56 3.64 2.92
C ILE A 226 -32.00 4.05 2.65
N GLU A 227 -32.98 3.41 3.28
CA GLU A 227 -34.39 3.77 3.12
C GLU A 227 -34.66 5.19 3.63
N THR A 228 -34.10 5.56 4.79
CA THR A 228 -34.27 6.90 5.35
C THR A 228 -33.72 7.96 4.42
N ALA A 229 -32.48 7.79 3.94
CA ALA A 229 -31.87 8.73 3.00
C ALA A 229 -32.69 8.84 1.70
N TYR A 230 -33.11 7.70 1.13
CA TYR A 230 -33.92 7.70 -0.09
C TYR A 230 -35.26 8.43 0.10
N ARG A 231 -35.96 8.20 1.21
CA ARG A 231 -37.23 8.87 1.50
C ARG A 231 -37.08 10.37 1.75
N SER A 232 -35.98 10.79 2.38
CA SER A 232 -35.72 12.19 2.70
C SER A 232 -35.18 13.00 1.53
N TYR A 233 -34.35 12.39 0.67
CA TYR A 233 -33.55 13.10 -0.33
C TYR A 233 -33.76 12.61 -1.76
N GLY A 234 -34.47 11.51 -1.96
CA GLY A 234 -34.70 10.91 -3.28
C GLY A 234 -33.56 10.04 -3.80
N TYR A 235 -32.46 9.92 -3.06
CA TYR A 235 -31.31 9.07 -3.40
C TYR A 235 -30.55 8.61 -2.14
N ALA A 236 -29.70 7.60 -2.26
CA ALA A 236 -28.86 7.08 -1.19
C ALA A 236 -27.53 6.53 -1.71
N VAL A 237 -26.47 6.65 -0.92
CA VAL A 237 -25.14 6.14 -1.27
C VAL A 237 -24.53 5.46 -0.05
N ALA A 238 -24.09 4.22 -0.22
CA ALA A 238 -23.31 3.49 0.76
C ALA A 238 -21.85 3.40 0.32
N VAL A 239 -20.93 3.50 1.26
CA VAL A 239 -19.53 3.17 1.06
C VAL A 239 -19.16 2.06 2.03
N VAL A 240 -18.66 0.94 1.53
CA VAL A 240 -18.45 -0.27 2.33
C VAL A 240 -17.05 -0.81 2.07
N SER A 241 -16.29 -1.06 3.13
CA SER A 241 -14.99 -1.71 3.03
C SER A 241 -15.11 -3.17 2.56
N GLU A 242 -14.15 -3.64 1.76
CA GLU A 242 -14.07 -5.00 1.19
C GLU A 242 -14.15 -6.14 2.22
N LYS A 243 -13.88 -5.87 3.51
CA LYS A 243 -13.86 -6.87 4.58
C LYS A 243 -14.69 -6.47 5.79
N ILE A 244 -15.88 -5.91 5.55
CA ILE A 244 -16.88 -5.77 6.62
C ILE A 244 -17.20 -7.11 7.28
N ARG A 245 -17.41 -7.08 8.60
CA ARG A 245 -17.60 -8.27 9.43
C ARG A 245 -19.05 -8.36 9.91
N SER A 246 -19.69 -9.50 9.77
CA SER A 246 -20.97 -9.82 10.42
C SER A 246 -20.74 -10.63 11.70
N LYS A 247 -21.81 -10.85 12.47
CA LYS A 247 -21.81 -11.80 13.61
C LYS A 247 -21.39 -13.23 13.20
N LYS A 248 -21.52 -13.60 11.93
CA LYS A 248 -21.17 -14.93 11.39
C LYS A 248 -19.78 -14.98 10.73
N GLY A 249 -19.03 -13.88 10.71
CA GLY A 249 -17.73 -13.75 10.03
C GLY A 249 -17.71 -12.68 8.93
N SER A 250 -16.63 -12.61 8.15
CA SER A 250 -16.47 -11.65 7.03
C SER A 250 -17.58 -11.81 5.99
N LEU A 251 -18.17 -10.71 5.55
CA LEU A 251 -19.18 -10.70 4.46
C LEU A 251 -18.55 -10.48 3.08
N GLY A 252 -17.33 -9.95 3.00
CA GLY A 252 -16.64 -9.73 1.73
C GLY A 252 -15.67 -10.85 1.35
N SER A 253 -15.45 -11.01 0.04
CA SER A 253 -14.67 -12.08 -0.62
C SER A 253 -13.20 -12.09 -0.23
#